data_AF-A0AA89B422-F1
#
_entry.id   AF-A0AA89B422-F1
#
_cell.length_a   1.000
_cell.length_b   1.000
_cell.length_c   1.000
_cell.angle_alpha   90.00
_cell.angle_beta   90.00
_cell.angle_gamma   90.00
#
_symmetry.space_group_name_H-M   'P 1'
#
loop_
_entity.id
_entity.type
_entity.pdbx_description
1 polymer ?
#
loop_
_entity_poly.entity_id
_entity_poly.type
_entity_poly.pdbx_seq_one_letter_code
_entity_poly.pdbx_strand_id
1 'polypeptide(L)'
;MAGLPLRPQPPTSFASKLLLLLTILPITLALLAFLLQWRGDDVNDPISSWSPEEGSHMFPAGMDASPFPQSDCATLPHSYSPSFPYFRDSNFTSEFHLTPKELGMDWIIHLDTDELLHPAGAREYSLRQLLLDVPGNVDMVVFPNYESSVERDDIKDPFTEVSMFKKNYDHLPKDTYFGLYKESTRGNPNYFLTYGNGKSAARVRDHLRPNGAHRWHNYMKTPNEIKLEEAAVLHYTYAKFSDLTSRRDRCGCKPTKEDVKRCFMLEFDRAVSSFAF
;
A
#
# COMPACT_ATOMS: atom_id res chain seq x y z
N MET A 1 -19.23 -91.63 16.94
CA MET A 1 -18.59 -90.30 16.86
C MET A 1 -19.33 -89.48 15.80
N ALA A 2 -19.90 -88.35 16.20
CA ALA A 2 -20.42 -87.25 15.39
C ALA A 2 -20.82 -86.14 16.39
N GLY A 3 -20.75 -84.84 16.12
CA GLY A 3 -20.35 -84.15 14.89
C GLY A 3 -20.89 -82.71 14.98
N LEU A 4 -20.28 -81.86 15.81
CA LEU A 4 -20.81 -80.54 16.13
C LEU A 4 -20.72 -79.58 14.92
N PRO A 5 -21.74 -78.72 14.71
CA PRO A 5 -21.82 -77.87 13.52
C PRO A 5 -20.85 -76.68 13.56
N LEU A 6 -20.40 -76.26 12.38
CA LEU A 6 -19.58 -75.06 12.20
C LEU A 6 -20.40 -73.79 12.51
N ARG A 7 -19.80 -72.88 13.29
CA ARG A 7 -20.39 -71.57 13.61
C ARG A 7 -20.25 -70.61 12.41
N PRO A 8 -21.32 -69.91 11.99
CA PRO A 8 -21.22 -68.93 10.92
C PRO A 8 -20.28 -67.77 11.28
N GLN A 9 -19.43 -67.37 10.33
CA GLN A 9 -18.74 -66.07 10.36
C GLN A 9 -19.79 -64.96 10.12
N PRO A 10 -19.76 -63.84 10.86
CA PRO A 10 -20.64 -62.71 10.58
C PRO A 10 -20.23 -62.05 9.25
N PRO A 11 -21.18 -61.61 8.41
CA PRO A 11 -20.85 -60.91 7.19
C PRO A 11 -20.17 -59.57 7.52
N THR A 12 -18.96 -59.35 7.00
CA THR A 12 -18.23 -58.08 7.13
C THR A 12 -18.97 -57.00 6.34
N SER A 13 -19.93 -56.36 6.99
CA SER A 13 -20.91 -55.47 6.37
C SER A 13 -20.25 -54.35 5.56
N PHE A 14 -20.90 -54.01 4.44
CA PHE A 14 -20.56 -52.86 3.59
C PHE A 14 -20.37 -51.58 4.41
N ALA A 15 -21.15 -51.39 5.48
CA ALA A 15 -21.03 -50.26 6.40
C ALA A 15 -19.64 -50.17 7.06
N SER A 16 -19.00 -51.30 7.42
CA SER A 16 -17.65 -51.29 7.99
C SER A 16 -16.60 -50.81 6.98
N LYS A 17 -16.73 -51.23 5.71
CA LYS A 17 -15.84 -50.76 4.63
C LYS A 17 -16.07 -49.27 4.29
N LEU A 18 -17.32 -48.81 4.35
CA LEU A 18 -17.67 -47.40 4.14
C LEU A 18 -17.15 -46.52 5.28
N LEU A 19 -17.30 -46.92 6.53
CA LEU A 19 -16.74 -46.20 7.69
C LEU A 19 -15.21 -46.17 7.67
N LEU A 20 -14.56 -47.26 7.22
CA LEU A 20 -13.11 -47.30 7.02
C LEU A 20 -12.66 -46.30 5.92
N LEU A 21 -13.39 -46.24 4.80
CA LEU A 21 -13.12 -45.26 3.74
C LEU A 21 -13.31 -43.81 4.23
N LEU A 22 -14.42 -43.54 4.93
CA LEU A 22 -14.76 -42.21 5.46
C LEU A 22 -13.83 -41.74 6.59
N THR A 23 -13.01 -42.61 7.17
CA THR A 23 -12.00 -42.25 8.17
C THR A 23 -10.59 -42.19 7.59
N ILE A 24 -10.17 -43.17 6.79
CA ILE A 24 -8.84 -43.17 6.18
C ILE A 24 -8.70 -42.06 5.14
N LEU A 25 -9.69 -41.84 4.27
CA LEU A 25 -9.60 -40.84 3.20
C LEU A 25 -9.29 -39.42 3.72
N PRO A 26 -10.06 -38.81 4.64
CA PRO A 26 -9.73 -37.48 5.16
C PRO A 26 -8.39 -37.44 5.91
N ILE A 27 -8.00 -38.52 6.62
CA ILE A 27 -6.68 -38.58 7.28
C ILE A 27 -5.54 -38.58 6.25
N THR A 28 -5.64 -39.36 5.18
CA THR A 28 -4.62 -39.37 4.11
C THR A 28 -4.54 -38.05 3.36
N LEU A 29 -5.67 -37.38 3.12
CA LEU A 29 -5.70 -36.04 2.53
C LEU A 29 -5.12 -34.98 3.47
N ALA A 30 -5.40 -35.04 4.77
CA ALA A 30 -4.82 -34.14 5.76
C ALA A 30 -3.31 -34.32 5.91
N LEU A 31 -2.81 -35.58 5.91
CA LEU A 31 -1.37 -35.87 5.92
C LEU A 31 -0.67 -35.41 4.63
N LEU A 32 -1.31 -35.59 3.47
CA LEU A 32 -0.79 -35.09 2.20
C LEU A 32 -0.75 -33.55 2.17
N ALA A 33 -1.82 -32.88 2.62
CA ALA A 33 -1.86 -31.43 2.72
C ALA A 33 -0.80 -30.91 3.69
N PHE A 34 -0.64 -31.55 4.85
CA PHE A 34 0.42 -31.24 5.82
C PHE A 34 1.81 -31.38 5.19
N LEU A 35 2.11 -32.49 4.51
CA LEU A 35 3.42 -32.68 3.85
C LEU A 35 3.69 -31.68 2.70
N LEU A 36 2.64 -31.20 2.02
CA LEU A 36 2.76 -30.16 0.98
C LEU A 36 2.87 -28.74 1.55
N GLN A 37 2.39 -28.52 2.77
CA GLN A 37 2.43 -27.24 3.49
C GLN A 37 3.64 -27.14 4.43
N TRP A 38 4.23 -28.28 4.82
CA TRP A 38 5.41 -28.39 5.67
C TRP A 38 6.68 -28.00 4.89
N ARG A 39 6.87 -26.69 4.74
CA ARG A 39 8.20 -26.10 4.53
C ARG A 39 8.99 -26.31 5.82
N GLY A 40 9.77 -27.38 5.89
CA GLY A 40 10.67 -27.63 7.00
C GLY A 40 11.76 -26.56 7.07
N ASP A 41 12.00 -26.02 8.26
CA ASP A 41 13.24 -25.32 8.57
C ASP A 41 14.45 -26.28 8.48
N ASP A 42 15.63 -25.68 8.35
CA ASP A 42 16.96 -26.32 8.39
C ASP A 42 17.31 -27.29 7.25
N VAL A 43 17.43 -26.73 6.04
CA VAL A 43 18.36 -27.23 5.01
C VAL A 43 19.29 -26.09 4.58
N ASN A 44 20.59 -26.26 4.81
CA ASN A 44 21.61 -25.30 4.42
C ASN A 44 21.89 -25.38 2.91
N ASP A 45 21.47 -24.37 2.14
CA ASP A 45 21.63 -24.31 0.69
C ASP A 45 22.99 -23.65 0.29
N PRO A 46 23.83 -24.25 -0.57
CA PRO A 46 25.24 -23.84 -0.75
C PRO A 46 25.43 -22.65 -1.71
N ILE A 47 24.52 -21.67 -1.68
CA ILE A 47 24.52 -20.48 -2.56
C ILE A 47 25.17 -19.27 -1.85
N SER A 48 25.34 -19.32 -0.53
CA SER A 48 25.93 -18.25 0.31
C SER A 48 27.43 -17.99 0.10
N SER A 49 28.11 -18.69 -0.81
CA SER A 49 29.57 -18.62 -0.98
C SER A 49 30.06 -17.65 -2.07
N TRP A 50 29.20 -16.80 -2.64
CA TRP A 50 29.54 -15.90 -3.76
C TRP A 50 29.43 -14.42 -3.39
N SER A 51 30.49 -13.90 -2.79
CA SER A 51 30.77 -12.46 -2.73
C SER A 51 31.73 -12.05 -3.86
N PRO A 52 31.38 -11.01 -4.62
CA PRO A 52 32.36 -10.01 -5.05
C PRO A 52 32.02 -8.62 -4.49
N GLU A 53 33.02 -7.87 -4.05
CA GLU A 53 32.89 -6.42 -3.84
C GLU A 53 33.04 -5.65 -5.17
N GLU A 54 32.77 -4.33 -5.11
CA GLU A 54 32.92 -3.33 -6.17
C GLU A 54 32.13 -3.55 -7.48
N GLY A 55 30.99 -2.86 -7.58
CA GLY A 55 30.21 -2.71 -8.82
C GLY A 55 29.12 -1.64 -8.67
N SER A 56 29.45 -0.38 -8.96
CA SER A 56 28.56 0.75 -8.67
C SER A 56 27.60 1.12 -9.82
N HIS A 57 26.45 1.67 -9.45
CA HIS A 57 25.49 2.40 -10.30
C HIS A 57 24.94 1.71 -11.57
N MET A 58 23.80 1.03 -11.44
CA MET A 58 22.67 1.30 -12.35
C MET A 58 21.31 0.90 -11.77
N PHE A 59 20.35 1.84 -11.79
CA PHE A 59 18.92 1.55 -11.57
C PHE A 59 18.19 1.50 -12.92
N PRO A 60 17.75 0.32 -13.39
CA PRO A 60 16.62 0.20 -14.31
C PRO A 60 15.30 0.18 -13.50
N ALA A 61 15.09 1.21 -12.67
CA ALA A 61 13.89 1.44 -11.86
C ALA A 61 13.45 0.33 -10.85
N GLY A 62 14.37 -0.45 -10.26
CA GLY A 62 14.05 -1.39 -9.14
C GLY A 62 14.16 -0.76 -7.73
N MET A 63 14.10 -1.46 -6.60
CA MET A 63 14.04 -2.91 -6.24
C MET A 63 13.45 -3.06 -4.80
N ASP A 64 12.98 -4.19 -4.22
CA ASP A 64 12.44 -5.51 -4.66
C ASP A 64 11.75 -6.24 -3.47
N ALA A 65 10.90 -7.26 -3.74
CA ALA A 65 10.14 -8.14 -2.80
C ALA A 65 10.92 -9.46 -2.43
N SER A 66 10.57 -10.46 -1.58
CA SER A 66 9.35 -11.23 -1.13
C SER A 66 9.35 -11.51 0.42
N PRO A 67 8.38 -12.17 1.16
CA PRO A 67 7.24 -13.08 0.82
C PRO A 67 5.80 -12.74 1.37
N PHE A 68 5.07 -13.65 2.09
CA PHE A 68 3.63 -14.00 1.82
C PHE A 68 2.56 -13.73 2.97
N PRO A 69 1.23 -14.07 2.89
CA PRO A 69 0.12 -13.26 3.46
C PRO A 69 -1.03 -13.98 4.26
N GLN A 70 -2.16 -13.27 4.48
CA GLN A 70 -3.52 -13.64 4.98
C GLN A 70 -3.75 -13.79 6.52
N SER A 71 -4.84 -13.29 7.11
CA SER A 71 -5.98 -12.42 6.62
C SER A 71 -6.57 -11.61 7.83
N ASP A 72 -7.73 -10.93 7.86
CA ASP A 72 -8.94 -10.87 7.01
C ASP A 72 -9.74 -9.54 7.20
N CYS A 73 -10.93 -9.40 6.59
CA CYS A 73 -11.72 -8.15 6.55
C CYS A 73 -12.94 -8.09 7.51
N ALA A 74 -13.14 -6.92 8.14
CA ALA A 74 -14.36 -6.55 8.86
C ALA A 74 -14.72 -5.06 8.62
N THR A 75 -16.02 -4.74 8.49
CA THR A 75 -16.52 -3.38 8.23
C THR A 75 -16.47 -2.47 9.47
N LEU A 76 -15.91 -1.27 9.32
CA LEU A 76 -15.84 -0.25 10.37
C LEU A 76 -17.05 0.69 10.37
N PRO A 77 -17.68 0.98 11.53
CA PRO A 77 -18.70 2.01 11.67
C PRO A 77 -18.08 3.41 11.86
N HIS A 78 -18.78 4.47 11.43
CA HIS A 78 -18.34 5.85 11.64
C HIS A 78 -18.23 6.22 13.12
N SER A 79 -17.07 6.71 13.54
CA SER A 79 -16.84 7.35 14.84
C SER A 79 -16.55 8.84 14.66
N TYR A 80 -17.36 9.70 15.29
CA TYR A 80 -17.12 11.14 15.32
C TYR A 80 -16.15 11.48 16.46
N SER A 81 -14.88 11.70 16.11
CA SER A 81 -13.83 12.16 17.04
C SER A 81 -13.65 13.68 16.91
N PRO A 82 -13.42 14.44 18.01
CA PRO A 82 -13.38 15.91 17.97
C PRO A 82 -12.24 16.44 17.10
N SER A 83 -12.59 17.30 16.14
CA SER A 83 -11.66 17.87 15.16
C SER A 83 -10.66 18.83 15.79
N PHE A 84 -9.38 18.70 15.41
CA PHE A 84 -8.36 19.72 15.63
C PHE A 84 -8.68 21.01 14.84
N PRO A 85 -8.10 22.17 15.21
CA PRO A 85 -8.14 23.37 14.40
C PRO A 85 -7.42 23.13 13.06
N TYR A 86 -8.19 22.70 12.06
CA TYR A 86 -7.73 22.50 10.69
C TYR A 86 -7.66 23.85 9.97
N PHE A 87 -6.45 24.41 9.91
CA PHE A 87 -6.15 25.65 9.19
C PHE A 87 -6.13 25.40 7.67
N ARG A 88 -7.32 25.25 7.09
CA ARG A 88 -7.54 25.30 5.65
C ARG A 88 -7.05 26.65 5.12
N ASP A 89 -6.55 26.65 3.88
CA ASP A 89 -6.21 27.85 3.11
C ASP A 89 -5.17 28.75 3.81
N SER A 90 -4.01 28.15 4.12
CA SER A 90 -2.79 28.86 4.55
C SER A 90 -2.15 29.67 3.41
N ASN A 91 -2.91 30.61 2.85
CA ASN A 91 -2.34 31.89 2.46
C ASN A 91 -1.71 32.48 3.73
N PHE A 92 -0.38 32.35 3.87
CA PHE A 92 0.39 33.15 4.82
C PHE A 92 0.30 34.61 4.38
N THR A 93 -0.80 35.28 4.75
CA THR A 93 -0.96 36.71 4.55
C THR A 93 0.17 37.41 5.30
N SER A 94 0.77 38.42 4.66
CA SER A 94 1.97 39.11 5.15
C SER A 94 1.72 39.99 6.39
N GLU A 95 0.64 39.75 7.13
CA GLU A 95 0.17 40.50 8.29
C GLU A 95 0.42 39.75 9.62
N PHE A 96 0.69 38.44 9.59
CA PHE A 96 1.10 37.66 10.77
C PHE A 96 2.45 36.98 10.55
N HIS A 97 3.50 37.68 11.01
CA HIS A 97 4.91 37.28 10.91
C HIS A 97 5.30 36.23 11.99
N LEU A 98 4.50 35.16 12.15
CA LEU A 98 4.77 34.09 13.11
C LEU A 98 5.09 32.78 12.39
N THR A 99 6.22 32.17 12.75
CA THR A 99 6.61 30.84 12.27
C THR A 99 5.75 29.74 12.91
N PRO A 100 5.67 28.53 12.32
CA PRO A 100 4.99 27.39 12.94
C PRO A 100 5.47 27.09 14.38
N LYS A 101 6.73 27.40 14.70
CA LYS A 101 7.34 27.23 16.02
C LYS A 101 6.76 28.23 17.03
N GLU A 102 6.53 29.47 16.63
CA GLU A 102 5.90 30.51 17.46
C GLU A 102 4.37 30.31 17.60
N LEU A 103 3.76 29.64 16.62
CA LEU A 103 2.37 29.15 16.70
C LEU A 103 2.22 27.86 17.54
N GLY A 104 3.30 27.32 18.10
CA GLY A 104 3.28 26.12 18.95
C GLY A 104 2.95 24.82 18.21
N MET A 105 3.22 24.75 16.90
CA MET A 105 2.99 23.54 16.10
C MET A 105 4.13 22.53 16.29
N ASP A 106 3.82 21.31 16.74
CA ASP A 106 4.81 20.22 16.87
C ASP A 106 5.25 19.64 15.51
N TRP A 107 4.32 19.58 14.55
CA TRP A 107 4.44 18.88 13.26
C TRP A 107 3.91 19.74 12.11
N ILE A 108 4.54 19.62 10.94
CA ILE A 108 4.08 20.20 9.67
C ILE A 108 3.98 19.11 8.59
N ILE A 109 2.91 19.16 7.80
CA ILE A 109 2.60 18.19 6.73
C ILE A 109 2.19 18.97 5.48
N HIS A 110 2.58 18.48 4.31
CA HIS A 110 2.03 18.92 3.02
C HIS A 110 1.16 17.79 2.45
N LEU A 111 -0.05 18.13 2.01
CA LEU A 111 -1.02 17.24 1.38
C LEU A 111 -1.60 17.96 0.17
N ASP A 112 -1.74 17.26 -0.95
CA ASP A 112 -2.28 17.82 -2.19
C ASP A 112 -3.82 17.75 -2.17
N THR A 113 -4.50 18.45 -3.09
CA THR A 113 -5.97 18.59 -3.06
C THR A 113 -6.74 17.31 -3.40
N ASP A 114 -6.06 16.31 -3.93
CA ASP A 114 -6.52 14.95 -4.23
C ASP A 114 -6.01 13.91 -3.21
N GLU A 115 -5.64 14.32 -2.00
CA GLU A 115 -5.09 13.44 -0.96
C GLU A 115 -5.86 13.45 0.37
N LEU A 116 -5.88 12.30 1.05
CA LEU A 116 -6.46 12.13 2.40
C LEU A 116 -5.53 11.30 3.30
N LEU A 117 -5.25 11.76 4.52
CA LEU A 117 -4.56 10.94 5.52
C LEU A 117 -5.50 9.88 6.11
N HIS A 118 -5.03 8.64 6.14
CA HIS A 118 -5.79 7.45 6.52
C HIS A 118 -5.07 6.66 7.61
N PRO A 119 -5.22 7.06 8.89
CA PRO A 119 -4.58 6.44 10.04
C PRO A 119 -5.31 5.17 10.51
N ALA A 120 -5.51 4.21 9.60
CA ALA A 120 -6.42 3.08 9.81
C ALA A 120 -5.91 2.00 10.79
N GLY A 121 -4.59 1.83 10.91
CA GLY A 121 -3.97 1.02 11.96
C GLY A 121 -3.75 1.79 13.27
N ALA A 122 -3.89 3.11 13.25
CA ALA A 122 -3.64 3.93 14.43
C ALA A 122 -4.78 3.79 15.44
N ARG A 123 -4.40 3.80 16.72
CA ARG A 123 -5.36 3.78 17.83
C ARG A 123 -6.39 4.91 17.68
N GLU A 124 -7.67 4.54 17.85
CA GLU A 124 -8.82 5.46 17.81
C GLU A 124 -8.93 6.28 16.49
N TYR A 125 -8.34 5.77 15.39
CA TYR A 125 -8.25 6.43 14.08
C TYR A 125 -7.64 7.85 14.15
N SER A 126 -6.73 8.06 15.13
CA SER A 126 -6.27 9.38 15.52
C SER A 126 -4.86 9.67 15.00
N LEU A 127 -4.77 10.48 13.93
CA LEU A 127 -3.51 11.04 13.43
C LEU A 127 -2.73 11.76 14.54
N ARG A 128 -3.43 12.44 15.46
CA ARG A 128 -2.79 13.16 16.57
C ARG A 128 -2.22 12.21 17.62
N GLN A 129 -2.88 11.07 17.90
CA GLN A 129 -2.30 10.07 18.80
C GLN A 129 -1.08 9.42 18.15
N LEU A 130 -1.19 9.00 16.89
CA LEU A 130 -0.08 8.46 16.11
C LEU A 130 1.16 9.37 16.14
N LEU A 131 1.00 10.67 15.87
CA LEU A 131 2.09 11.65 15.87
C LEU A 131 2.62 12.03 17.27
N LEU A 132 1.92 11.69 18.35
CA LEU A 132 2.43 11.78 19.72
C LEU A 132 3.26 10.54 20.09
N ASP A 133 2.84 9.35 19.64
CA ASP A 133 3.50 8.08 19.93
C ASP A 133 4.84 7.91 19.15
N VAL A 134 5.06 8.70 18.09
CA VAL A 134 6.35 8.77 17.39
C VAL A 134 7.49 9.18 18.35
N PRO A 135 8.62 8.45 18.42
CA PRO A 135 9.75 8.76 19.29
C PRO A 135 10.38 10.15 19.08
N GLY A 136 10.87 10.77 20.16
CA GLY A 136 11.41 12.15 20.13
C GLY A 136 12.69 12.35 19.32
N ASN A 137 13.44 11.27 19.05
CA ASN A 137 14.62 11.26 18.18
C ASN A 137 14.27 11.20 16.68
N VAL A 138 13.02 10.89 16.30
CA VAL A 138 12.55 10.96 14.91
C VAL A 138 12.28 12.42 14.54
N ASP A 139 12.78 12.84 13.38
CA ASP A 139 12.54 14.18 12.83
C ASP A 139 11.40 14.19 11.80
N MET A 140 11.18 13.09 11.09
CA MET A 140 10.23 12.99 9.98
C MET A 140 9.59 11.60 9.92
N VAL A 141 8.31 11.55 9.58
CA VAL A 141 7.54 10.31 9.36
C VAL A 141 6.94 10.31 7.97
N VAL A 142 6.97 9.15 7.31
CA VAL A 142 6.39 8.92 5.99
C VAL A 142 5.10 8.14 6.12
N PHE A 143 4.08 8.60 5.42
CA PHE A 143 2.84 7.89 5.14
C PHE A 143 2.96 7.29 3.73
N PRO A 144 3.12 5.96 3.58
CA PRO A 144 3.14 5.33 2.26
C PRO A 144 1.83 5.60 1.51
N ASN A 145 1.90 5.86 0.20
CA ASN A 145 0.73 6.25 -0.57
C ASN A 145 -0.03 5.04 -1.13
N TYR A 146 -1.35 5.10 -1.11
CA TYR A 146 -2.24 4.20 -1.81
C TYR A 146 -2.89 4.95 -2.99
N GLU A 147 -2.77 4.43 -4.21
CA GLU A 147 -3.28 5.08 -5.42
C GLU A 147 -4.65 4.52 -5.80
N SER A 148 -5.62 5.42 -5.99
CA SER A 148 -6.98 5.08 -6.44
C SER A 148 -6.97 4.25 -7.74
N SER A 149 -7.93 3.34 -7.86
CA SER A 149 -8.18 2.58 -9.09
C SER A 149 -9.60 2.81 -9.57
N VAL A 150 -9.76 3.03 -10.88
CA VAL A 150 -11.07 3.32 -11.48
C VAL A 150 -11.94 2.06 -11.50
N GLU A 151 -12.86 1.95 -10.54
CA GLU A 151 -13.89 0.91 -10.48
C GLU A 151 -15.10 1.24 -11.38
N ARG A 152 -15.44 2.53 -11.49
CA ARG A 152 -16.63 3.08 -12.18
C ARG A 152 -16.31 4.45 -12.79
N ASP A 153 -17.05 4.86 -13.82
CA ASP A 153 -16.91 6.21 -14.42
C ASP A 153 -17.96 7.22 -13.90
N ASP A 154 -19.02 6.76 -13.21
CA ASP A 154 -20.14 7.59 -12.73
C ASP A 154 -19.86 8.31 -11.38
N ILE A 155 -18.61 8.28 -10.92
CA ILE A 155 -18.13 8.88 -9.66
C ILE A 155 -18.34 10.41 -9.65
N LYS A 156 -18.97 10.89 -8.57
CA LYS A 156 -19.27 12.31 -8.30
C LYS A 156 -18.39 12.88 -7.19
N ASP A 157 -18.22 12.13 -6.10
CA ASP A 157 -17.32 12.48 -5.00
C ASP A 157 -16.30 11.37 -4.74
N PRO A 158 -15.04 11.53 -5.19
CA PRO A 158 -14.00 10.53 -4.98
C PRO A 158 -13.79 10.16 -3.51
N PHE A 159 -13.87 11.11 -2.58
CA PHE A 159 -13.54 10.89 -1.17
C PHE A 159 -14.57 10.01 -0.43
N THR A 160 -15.78 9.87 -0.96
CA THR A 160 -16.83 8.99 -0.39
C THR A 160 -17.17 7.79 -1.28
N GLU A 161 -16.91 7.84 -2.58
CA GLU A 161 -17.27 6.76 -3.53
C GLU A 161 -16.12 5.83 -3.96
N VAL A 162 -14.85 6.23 -3.86
CA VAL A 162 -13.71 5.40 -4.27
C VAL A 162 -13.24 4.53 -3.11
N SER A 163 -13.29 3.21 -3.29
CA SER A 163 -12.93 2.22 -2.26
C SER A 163 -11.70 1.39 -2.61
N MET A 164 -11.46 1.11 -3.89
CA MET A 164 -10.31 0.35 -4.35
C MET A 164 -9.07 1.23 -4.54
N PHE A 165 -8.00 0.86 -3.83
CA PHE A 165 -6.68 1.46 -3.99
C PHE A 165 -5.61 0.38 -4.17
N LYS A 166 -4.65 0.64 -5.06
CA LYS A 166 -3.35 -0.02 -5.07
C LYS A 166 -2.61 0.37 -3.79
N LYS A 167 -2.26 -0.59 -2.93
CA LYS A 167 -1.43 -0.31 -1.75
C LYS A 167 0.04 -0.10 -2.12
N ASN A 168 0.76 0.65 -1.29
CA ASN A 168 2.21 0.78 -1.41
C ASN A 168 2.88 -0.59 -1.16
N TYR A 169 4.03 -0.81 -1.82
CA TYR A 169 4.88 -1.97 -1.55
C TYR A 169 5.28 -2.07 -0.06
N ASP A 170 5.52 -0.94 0.61
CA ASP A 170 5.81 -0.90 2.05
C ASP A 170 4.70 -1.54 2.92
N HIS A 171 3.45 -1.56 2.44
CA HIS A 171 2.27 -2.08 3.16
C HIS A 171 1.68 -3.35 2.50
N LEU A 172 2.50 -4.09 1.74
CA LEU A 172 2.09 -5.33 1.09
C LEU A 172 3.02 -6.48 1.49
N PRO A 173 2.46 -7.67 1.80
CA PRO A 173 3.23 -8.90 1.77
C PRO A 173 3.92 -9.01 0.42
N LYS A 174 5.24 -8.98 0.46
CA LYS A 174 6.12 -8.74 -0.67
C LYS A 174 5.91 -9.73 -1.86
N ASP A 175 5.67 -11.02 -1.64
CA ASP A 175 5.32 -11.99 -2.70
C ASP A 175 3.96 -11.67 -3.35
N THR A 176 3.01 -11.10 -2.60
CA THR A 176 1.74 -10.62 -3.17
C THR A 176 2.02 -9.46 -4.14
N TYR A 177 2.95 -8.57 -3.81
CA TYR A 177 3.38 -7.51 -4.72
C TYR A 177 4.05 -8.08 -5.98
N PHE A 178 5.04 -8.98 -5.85
CA PHE A 178 5.74 -9.56 -7.01
C PHE A 178 4.90 -10.52 -7.85
N GLY A 179 4.23 -11.50 -7.23
CA GLY A 179 3.44 -12.51 -7.91
C GLY A 179 2.29 -11.91 -8.72
N LEU A 180 1.72 -10.79 -8.24
CA LEU A 180 0.67 -10.05 -8.94
C LEU A 180 1.20 -8.85 -9.75
N TYR A 181 2.50 -8.53 -9.72
CA TYR A 181 3.04 -7.30 -10.33
C TYR A 181 2.66 -7.19 -11.81
N LYS A 182 2.97 -8.24 -12.59
CA LYS A 182 2.72 -8.29 -14.04
C LYS A 182 1.23 -8.17 -14.40
N GLU A 183 0.34 -8.70 -13.55
CA GLU A 183 -1.11 -8.59 -13.73
C GLU A 183 -1.62 -7.19 -13.31
N SER A 184 -1.05 -6.63 -12.24
CA SER A 184 -1.39 -5.31 -11.70
C SER A 184 -0.98 -4.17 -12.64
N THR A 185 0.20 -4.24 -13.27
CA THR A 185 0.66 -3.20 -14.19
C THR A 185 0.19 -3.40 -15.63
N ARG A 186 -0.22 -4.62 -16.00
CA ARG A 186 -0.68 -5.00 -17.36
C ARG A 186 0.31 -4.62 -18.48
N GLY A 187 1.61 -4.59 -18.17
CA GLY A 187 2.67 -4.21 -19.11
C GLY A 187 3.12 -2.75 -19.03
N ASN A 188 2.52 -1.93 -18.16
CA ASN A 188 3.13 -0.67 -17.72
C ASN A 188 4.41 -1.00 -16.91
N PRO A 189 5.56 -0.32 -17.16
CA PRO A 189 6.76 -0.49 -16.33
C PRO A 189 6.61 0.09 -14.91
N ASN A 190 5.52 0.80 -14.61
CA ASN A 190 5.22 1.35 -13.28
C ASN A 190 3.93 0.74 -12.72
N TYR A 191 3.95 0.42 -11.42
CA TYR A 191 2.78 -0.06 -10.67
C TYR A 191 1.84 1.09 -10.29
N PHE A 192 2.41 2.18 -9.76
CA PHE A 192 1.74 3.47 -9.62
C PHE A 192 1.87 4.30 -10.90
N LEU A 193 0.87 5.14 -11.17
CA LEU A 193 0.83 6.07 -12.28
C LEU A 193 1.47 7.42 -11.92
N THR A 194 1.34 7.86 -10.67
CA THR A 194 1.82 9.18 -10.24
C THR A 194 3.13 9.14 -9.45
N TYR A 195 3.15 8.46 -8.30
CA TYR A 195 4.29 8.39 -7.39
C TYR A 195 4.18 7.19 -6.44
N GLY A 196 5.30 6.77 -5.85
CA GLY A 196 5.34 5.62 -4.92
C GLY A 196 6.09 5.87 -3.60
N ASN A 197 6.58 7.10 -3.37
CA ASN A 197 7.41 7.48 -2.23
C ASN A 197 6.64 7.99 -1.00
N GLY A 198 5.30 7.99 -1.03
CA GLY A 198 4.47 8.51 0.06
C GLY A 198 4.51 10.04 0.24
N LYS A 199 3.80 10.53 1.26
CA LYS A 199 3.89 11.91 1.80
C LYS A 199 4.56 11.87 3.17
N SER A 200 4.99 13.03 3.70
CA SER A 200 5.66 13.06 5.01
C SER A 200 5.29 14.26 5.88
N ALA A 201 5.22 13.99 7.18
CA ALA A 201 5.18 15.00 8.22
C ALA A 201 6.59 15.16 8.82
N ALA A 202 7.02 16.38 9.09
CA ALA A 202 8.25 16.66 9.83
C ALA A 202 7.97 17.42 11.12
N ARG A 203 8.76 17.17 12.16
CA ARG A 203 8.70 17.95 13.40
C ARG A 203 9.19 19.36 13.12
N VAL A 204 8.48 20.36 13.63
CA VAL A 204 8.88 21.76 13.53
C VAL A 204 10.16 21.97 14.35
N ARG A 205 11.28 22.11 13.65
CA ARG A 205 12.62 22.27 14.22
C ARG A 205 13.38 23.34 13.42
N ASP A 206 14.34 23.99 14.07
CA ASP A 206 15.14 25.05 13.43
C ASP A 206 15.89 24.50 12.21
N HIS A 207 16.00 25.33 11.16
CA HIS A 207 16.59 24.98 9.87
C HIS A 207 15.86 23.89 9.05
N LEU A 208 14.63 23.51 9.41
CA LEU A 208 13.75 22.70 8.57
C LEU A 208 13.42 23.44 7.26
N ARG A 209 13.32 22.70 6.15
CA ARG A 209 12.91 23.20 4.83
C ARG A 209 12.09 22.16 4.06
N PRO A 210 11.22 22.56 3.10
CA PRO A 210 10.65 21.63 2.14
C PRO A 210 11.73 21.01 1.24
N ASN A 211 11.44 19.83 0.69
CA ASN A 211 12.32 19.09 -0.22
C ASN A 211 11.48 18.46 -1.35
N GLY A 212 10.77 19.33 -2.10
CA GLY A 212 9.68 18.94 -3.00
C GLY A 212 8.37 18.70 -2.25
N ALA A 213 7.31 18.33 -2.96
CA ALA A 213 5.95 18.19 -2.41
C ALA A 213 5.72 16.95 -1.50
N HIS A 214 6.74 16.08 -1.36
CA HIS A 214 6.64 14.77 -0.70
C HIS A 214 7.55 14.59 0.52
N ARG A 215 8.52 15.50 0.72
CA ARG A 215 9.58 15.37 1.72
C ARG A 215 10.00 16.70 2.33
N TRP A 216 10.59 16.60 3.51
CA TRP A 216 11.29 17.67 4.19
C TRP A 216 12.79 17.39 4.25
N HIS A 217 13.59 18.41 4.54
CA HIS A 217 15.02 18.30 4.81
C HIS A 217 15.42 19.33 5.86
N ASN A 218 16.65 19.27 6.38
CA ASN A 218 17.17 20.26 7.32
C ASN A 218 18.56 20.70 6.88
N TYR A 219 18.84 22.01 6.90
CA TYR A 219 20.14 22.52 6.41
C TYR A 219 21.34 22.12 7.27
N MET A 220 21.13 21.73 8.52
CA MET A 220 22.20 21.46 9.50
C MET A 220 22.45 19.97 9.75
N LYS A 221 21.51 19.08 9.37
CA LYS A 221 21.66 17.62 9.49
C LYS A 221 20.70 16.87 8.57
N THR A 222 21.04 15.62 8.25
CA THR A 222 20.06 14.65 7.72
C THR A 222 18.96 14.42 8.77
N PRO A 223 17.66 14.56 8.42
CA PRO A 223 16.57 14.18 9.32
C PRO A 223 16.55 12.67 9.56
N ASN A 224 16.24 12.25 10.78
CA ASN A 224 15.88 10.86 11.08
C ASN A 224 14.45 10.58 10.56
N GLU A 225 14.35 9.89 9.42
CA GLU A 225 13.10 9.48 8.75
C GLU A 225 12.72 8.05 9.13
N ILE A 226 11.45 7.83 9.49
CA ILE A 226 10.83 6.49 9.54
C ILE A 226 9.60 6.42 8.63
N LYS A 227 9.18 5.21 8.25
CA LYS A 227 7.86 4.96 7.65
C LYS A 227 6.90 4.52 8.75
N LEU A 228 5.63 4.90 8.64
CA LEU A 228 4.54 4.46 9.51
C LEU A 228 3.86 3.26 8.86
N GLU A 229 3.62 2.19 9.62
CA GLU A 229 2.88 1.01 9.17
C GLU A 229 1.36 1.19 9.38
N GLU A 230 1.00 2.03 10.35
CA GLU A 230 -0.34 2.24 10.88
C GLU A 230 -1.15 3.28 10.09
N ALA A 231 -0.52 4.01 9.16
CA ALA A 231 -1.14 5.10 8.42
C ALA A 231 -0.63 5.27 7.00
N ALA A 232 -1.55 5.53 6.08
CA ALA A 232 -1.27 5.80 4.67
C ALA A 232 -1.77 7.19 4.26
N VAL A 233 -1.34 7.64 3.08
CA VAL A 233 -2.04 8.71 2.34
C VAL A 233 -2.80 8.09 1.16
N LEU A 234 -4.09 8.35 1.05
CA LEU A 234 -4.93 7.94 -0.07
C LEU A 234 -4.84 9.00 -1.16
N HIS A 235 -4.52 8.61 -2.40
CA HIS A 235 -4.35 9.51 -3.55
C HIS A 235 -5.43 9.27 -4.61
N TYR A 236 -6.38 10.21 -4.71
CA TYR A 236 -7.60 10.16 -5.54
C TYR A 236 -7.37 10.72 -6.96
N THR A 237 -6.16 10.53 -7.48
CA THR A 237 -5.66 11.26 -8.67
C THR A 237 -6.43 10.98 -9.96
N TYR A 238 -6.96 9.76 -10.13
CA TYR A 238 -7.82 9.35 -11.25
C TYR A 238 -8.93 8.45 -10.70
N ALA A 239 -10.03 9.07 -10.28
CA ALA A 239 -11.20 8.39 -9.74
C ALA A 239 -12.09 7.79 -10.85
N LYS A 240 -12.06 8.39 -12.05
CA LYS A 240 -12.80 7.98 -13.25
C LYS A 240 -11.99 8.22 -14.53
N PHE A 241 -12.36 7.57 -15.63
CA PHE A 241 -11.62 7.70 -16.90
C PHE A 241 -11.69 9.11 -17.48
N SER A 242 -12.80 9.82 -17.25
CA SER A 242 -12.99 11.22 -17.65
C SER A 242 -12.15 12.25 -16.87
N ASP A 243 -11.46 11.86 -15.79
CA ASP A 243 -10.50 12.76 -15.10
C ASP A 243 -9.28 13.05 -15.98
N LEU A 244 -8.85 12.06 -16.77
CA LEU A 244 -7.69 12.14 -17.67
C LEU A 244 -7.94 13.13 -18.81
N THR A 245 -9.13 13.08 -19.45
CA THR A 245 -9.52 14.02 -20.50
C THR A 245 -9.83 15.41 -19.94
N SER A 246 -10.52 15.52 -18.80
CA SER A 246 -10.79 16.82 -18.18
C SER A 246 -9.51 17.56 -17.72
N ARG A 247 -8.43 16.82 -17.38
CA ARG A 247 -7.12 17.40 -17.05
C ARG A 247 -6.42 17.97 -18.29
N ARG A 248 -6.56 17.32 -19.45
CA ARG A 248 -6.08 17.83 -20.76
C ARG A 248 -6.81 19.11 -21.15
N ASP A 249 -8.14 19.06 -21.11
CA ASP A 249 -8.99 20.14 -21.64
C ASP A 249 -8.85 21.44 -20.82
N ARG A 250 -8.56 21.35 -19.52
CA ARG A 250 -8.20 22.48 -18.65
C ARG A 250 -6.93 23.24 -19.05
N CYS A 251 -6.03 22.67 -19.86
CA CYS A 251 -4.81 23.36 -20.29
C CYS A 251 -5.05 24.34 -21.46
N GLY A 252 -6.11 24.14 -22.26
CA GLY A 252 -6.25 24.79 -23.58
C GLY A 252 -5.17 24.35 -24.59
N CYS A 253 -4.46 23.27 -24.28
CA CYS A 253 -3.27 22.82 -25.01
C CYS A 253 -3.68 21.81 -26.09
N LYS A 254 -3.15 21.98 -27.31
CA LYS A 254 -3.51 21.14 -28.47
C LYS A 254 -3.11 19.68 -28.23
N PRO A 255 -3.82 18.69 -28.81
CA PRO A 255 -3.46 17.27 -28.71
C PRO A 255 -2.27 16.90 -29.63
N THR A 256 -1.18 17.66 -29.57
CA THR A 256 0.10 17.34 -30.22
C THR A 256 1.07 16.79 -29.17
N LYS A 257 2.01 15.92 -29.54
CA LYS A 257 3.00 15.38 -28.59
C LYS A 257 3.87 16.47 -27.96
N GLU A 258 3.96 17.64 -28.60
CA GLU A 258 4.82 18.77 -28.22
C GLU A 258 4.10 19.75 -27.30
N ASP A 259 2.80 19.99 -27.52
CA ASP A 259 1.98 20.83 -26.65
C ASP A 259 1.52 20.05 -25.39
N VAL A 260 1.19 18.76 -25.53
CA VAL A 260 0.79 17.88 -24.40
C VAL A 260 1.93 17.70 -23.39
N LYS A 261 3.21 17.77 -23.81
CA LYS A 261 4.38 17.81 -22.91
C LYS A 261 4.40 19.02 -21.97
N ARG A 262 3.67 20.11 -22.28
CA ARG A 262 3.62 21.33 -21.44
C ARG A 262 2.57 21.24 -20.32
N CYS A 263 1.48 20.50 -20.52
CA CYS A 263 0.46 20.26 -19.50
C CYS A 263 0.89 19.18 -18.51
N PHE A 264 1.55 18.14 -19.02
CA PHE A 264 1.71 16.89 -18.32
C PHE A 264 3.18 16.56 -18.08
N MET A 265 3.54 16.35 -16.81
CA MET A 265 4.87 15.93 -16.40
C MET A 265 5.09 14.42 -16.63
N LEU A 266 4.05 13.61 -16.39
CA LEU A 266 4.08 12.15 -16.47
C LEU A 266 3.87 11.67 -17.92
N GLU A 267 4.52 10.57 -18.30
CA GLU A 267 4.38 9.98 -19.64
C GLU A 267 3.02 9.31 -19.86
N PHE A 268 2.47 8.68 -18.82
CA PHE A 268 1.14 8.08 -18.84
C PHE A 268 0.05 9.09 -19.23
N ASP A 269 0.00 10.24 -18.55
CA ASP A 269 -0.97 11.29 -18.83
C ASP A 269 -0.84 11.81 -20.27
N ARG A 270 0.39 11.94 -20.79
CA ARG A 270 0.66 12.35 -22.17
C ARG A 270 0.13 11.34 -23.18
N ALA A 271 0.31 10.04 -22.90
CA ALA A 271 -0.17 8.97 -23.75
C ALA A 271 -1.71 8.99 -23.82
N VAL A 272 -2.40 8.95 -22.67
CA VAL A 272 -3.87 8.98 -22.63
C VAL A 272 -4.42 10.26 -23.28
N SER A 273 -3.81 11.42 -23.01
CA SER A 273 -4.23 12.69 -23.61
C SER A 273 -4.07 12.75 -25.13
N SER A 274 -3.17 11.94 -25.71
CA SER A 274 -2.93 11.83 -27.15
C SER A 274 -3.84 10.82 -27.84
N PHE A 275 -4.29 9.78 -27.13
CA PHE A 275 -5.19 8.73 -27.62
C PHE A 275 -6.65 9.03 -27.26
N ALA A 276 -7.16 10.18 -27.73
CA ALA A 276 -8.56 10.54 -27.53
C ALA A 276 -9.49 9.53 -28.23
N PHE A 277 -10.36 8.90 -27.43
CA PHE A 277 -11.57 8.22 -27.89
C PHE A 277 -12.66 9.25 -28.26
#